data_AF-A0A849BMZ2-F1
#
_entry.id   AF-A0A849BMZ2-F1
#
_cell.length_a   1.000
_cell.length_b   1.000
_cell.length_c   1.000
_cell.angle_alpha   90.00
_cell.angle_beta   90.00
_cell.angle_gamma   90.00
#
_symmetry.space_group_name_H-M   'P 1'
#
loop_
_entity.id
_entity.type
_entity.pdbx_description
1 polymer ?
#
loop_
_entity_poly.entity_id
_entity_poly.type
_entity_poly.pdbx_seq_one_letter_code
_entity_poly.pdbx_strand_id
1 'polypeptide(L)'
;MTARPGAGVLSGGEPVLRRARGDAGMSLVELLVAMGITSVLLVALGSVFVAELRGTTEVRAKTTTNAEVRLAADVIGRRLRVATPASQTTAAFLTTTPSEVRFTASVQDAAWVADPAQAAQDPPLTTVTYRYDAALDCLTETIAPASAAARTTCLLRGTSPGQTLFTYYADSTGTATTTDPVAVRSVGLSLSSTATGTGRAFTSAVTTLVTCPNTVPRA
;
A
#
# COMPACT_ATOMS: atom_id res chain seq x y z
N MET A 1 8.40 -35.45 -19.52
CA MET A 1 8.62 -36.44 -20.58
C MET A 1 7.67 -37.60 -20.33
N THR A 2 6.47 -37.53 -20.89
CA THR A 2 5.47 -38.61 -20.87
C THR A 2 4.60 -38.41 -22.10
N ALA A 3 4.97 -39.14 -23.16
CA ALA A 3 4.25 -39.19 -24.42
C ALA A 3 2.96 -40.01 -24.24
N ARG A 4 1.87 -39.56 -24.86
CA ARG A 4 0.67 -40.38 -25.08
C ARG A 4 0.31 -40.34 -26.57
N PRO A 5 0.44 -41.46 -27.29
CA PRO A 5 -0.13 -41.64 -28.61
C PRO A 5 -1.58 -42.13 -28.46
N GLY A 6 -2.45 -41.64 -29.33
CA GLY A 6 -3.86 -42.04 -29.35
C GLY A 6 -4.44 -41.82 -30.73
N ALA A 7 -4.07 -42.70 -31.65
CA ALA A 7 -4.71 -42.87 -32.94
C ALA A 7 -6.15 -43.36 -32.77
N GLY A 8 -7.06 -42.85 -33.60
CA GLY A 8 -8.47 -43.23 -33.58
C GLY A 8 -9.27 -42.54 -34.67
N VAL A 9 -8.85 -42.72 -35.92
CA VAL A 9 -9.66 -42.41 -37.11
C VAL A 9 -10.66 -43.55 -37.28
N LEU A 10 -11.96 -43.27 -37.10
CA LEU A 10 -13.03 -44.02 -37.72
C LEU A 10 -14.02 -43.06 -38.36
N SER A 11 -13.79 -42.89 -39.66
CA SER A 11 -14.64 -42.24 -40.65
C SER A 11 -15.96 -43.01 -40.78
N GLY A 12 -16.97 -42.62 -40.01
CA GLY A 12 -18.36 -42.98 -40.23
C GLY A 12 -19.03 -41.90 -41.07
N GLY A 13 -19.08 -42.09 -42.38
CA GLY A 13 -19.79 -41.20 -43.30
C GLY A 13 -21.30 -41.41 -43.18
N GLU A 14 -21.96 -40.59 -42.36
CA GLU A 14 -23.41 -40.48 -42.40
C GLU A 14 -23.84 -39.66 -43.64
N PRO A 15 -24.87 -40.08 -44.37
CA PRO A 15 -25.36 -39.37 -45.54
C PRO A 15 -25.92 -38.01 -45.11
N VAL A 16 -25.17 -36.95 -45.43
CA VAL A 16 -25.61 -35.56 -45.29
C VAL A 16 -26.81 -35.36 -46.21
N LEU A 17 -28.02 -35.45 -45.64
CA LEU A 17 -29.26 -35.04 -46.28
C LEU A 17 -29.17 -33.52 -46.55
N ARG A 18 -28.64 -33.16 -47.72
CA ARG A 18 -28.73 -31.81 -48.28
C ARG A 18 -30.21 -31.50 -48.53
N ARG A 19 -30.89 -30.97 -47.51
CA ARG A 19 -32.12 -30.21 -47.70
C ARG A 19 -31.75 -29.04 -48.61
N ALA A 20 -32.25 -29.06 -49.85
CA ALA A 20 -32.27 -27.91 -50.73
C ALA A 20 -33.11 -26.83 -50.05
N ARG A 21 -32.46 -25.97 -49.25
CA ARG A 21 -33.03 -24.70 -48.80
C ARG A 21 -33.24 -23.89 -50.07
N GLY A 22 -34.49 -23.63 -50.42
CA GLY A 22 -34.80 -22.65 -51.47
C GLY A 22 -34.17 -21.32 -51.08
N ASP A 23 -33.51 -20.68 -52.04
CA ASP A 23 -33.02 -19.30 -51.96
C ASP A 23 -34.22 -18.35 -51.90
N ALA A 24 -34.94 -18.36 -50.78
CA ALA A 24 -35.84 -17.29 -50.43
C ALA A 24 -34.96 -16.10 -50.04
N GLY A 25 -34.76 -15.17 -50.98
CA GLY A 25 -34.03 -13.93 -50.71
C GLY A 25 -34.61 -13.25 -49.46
N MET A 26 -33.73 -12.87 -48.53
CA MET A 26 -34.11 -12.17 -47.31
C MET A 26 -34.83 -10.86 -47.70
N SER A 27 -36.01 -10.62 -47.14
CA SER A 27 -36.73 -9.38 -47.42
C SER A 27 -35.96 -8.19 -46.84
N LEU A 28 -36.05 -7.02 -47.50
CA LEU A 28 -35.38 -5.79 -47.03
C LEU A 28 -35.77 -5.45 -45.59
N VAL A 29 -37.03 -5.71 -45.21
CA VAL A 29 -37.55 -5.48 -43.86
C VAL A 29 -36.87 -6.39 -42.83
N GLU A 30 -36.66 -7.68 -43.14
CA GLU A 30 -35.96 -8.61 -42.24
C GLU A 30 -34.52 -8.17 -41.97
N LEU A 31 -33.83 -7.65 -42.99
CA LEU A 31 -32.47 -7.14 -42.84
C LEU A 31 -32.42 -5.90 -41.94
N LEU A 32 -33.37 -4.96 -42.09
CA LEU A 32 -33.46 -3.79 -41.22
C LEU A 32 -33.76 -4.16 -39.77
N VAL A 33 -34.67 -5.12 -39.54
CA VAL A 33 -34.98 -5.62 -38.20
C VAL A 33 -33.77 -6.31 -37.59
N ALA A 34 -33.04 -7.13 -38.35
CA ALA A 34 -31.82 -7.79 -37.89
C ALA A 34 -30.72 -6.77 -37.52
N MET A 35 -30.53 -5.72 -38.32
CA MET A 35 -29.60 -4.63 -38.00
C MET A 35 -30.02 -3.86 -36.74
N GLY A 36 -31.31 -3.60 -36.58
CA GLY A 36 -31.86 -2.96 -35.38
C GLY A 36 -31.58 -3.79 -34.12
N ILE A 37 -31.90 -5.09 -34.15
CA ILE A 37 -31.67 -6.00 -33.01
C ILE A 37 -30.17 -6.12 -32.69
N THR A 38 -29.31 -6.28 -33.69
CA THR A 38 -27.86 -6.39 -33.46
C THR A 38 -27.28 -5.10 -32.89
N SER A 39 -27.74 -3.92 -33.32
CA SER A 39 -27.29 -2.65 -32.75
C SER A 39 -27.62 -2.53 -31.26
N VAL A 40 -28.83 -2.90 -30.85
CA VAL A 40 -29.24 -2.88 -29.43
C VAL A 40 -28.43 -3.87 -28.60
N LEU A 41 -28.18 -5.07 -29.14
CA LEU A 41 -27.34 -6.08 -28.48
C LEU A 41 -25.91 -5.60 -28.31
N LEU A 42 -25.32 -4.96 -29.32
CA LEU A 42 -23.97 -4.41 -29.22
C LEU A 42 -23.87 -3.29 -28.19
N VAL A 43 -24.87 -2.40 -28.10
CA VAL A 43 -24.92 -1.37 -27.05
C VAL A 43 -25.03 -1.99 -25.65
N ALA A 44 -25.88 -2.99 -25.49
CA ALA A 44 -26.02 -3.70 -24.22
C ALA A 44 -24.70 -4.36 -23.79
N LEU A 45 -24.04 -5.10 -24.69
CA LEU A 45 -22.73 -5.72 -24.43
C LEU A 45 -21.65 -4.68 -24.13
N GLY A 46 -21.64 -3.56 -24.86
CA GLY A 46 -20.72 -2.45 -24.61
C GLY A 46 -20.87 -1.86 -23.21
N SER A 47 -22.11 -1.72 -22.71
CA SER A 47 -22.36 -1.21 -21.35
C SER A 47 -21.83 -2.14 -20.25
N VAL A 48 -21.99 -3.46 -20.42
CA VAL A 48 -21.47 -4.47 -19.48
C VAL A 48 -19.94 -4.44 -19.47
N PHE A 49 -19.32 -4.38 -20.64
CA PHE A 49 -17.87 -4.31 -20.76
C PHE A 49 -17.28 -3.07 -20.09
N VAL A 50 -17.90 -1.89 -20.27
CA VAL A 50 -17.48 -0.66 -19.60
C VAL A 50 -17.65 -0.77 -18.07
N ALA A 51 -18.73 -1.39 -17.61
CA ALA A 51 -18.95 -1.61 -16.18
C ALA A 51 -17.88 -2.54 -15.57
N GLU A 52 -17.49 -3.60 -16.27
CA GLU A 52 -16.42 -4.51 -15.85
C GLU A 52 -15.06 -3.80 -15.78
N LEU A 53 -14.70 -3.02 -16.81
CA LEU A 53 -13.47 -2.24 -16.81
C LEU A 53 -13.40 -1.28 -15.60
N ARG A 54 -14.49 -0.57 -15.30
CA ARG A 54 -14.56 0.29 -14.10
C ARG A 54 -14.39 -0.52 -12.82
N GLY A 55 -15.08 -1.66 -12.71
CA GLY A 55 -14.95 -2.57 -11.57
C GLY A 55 -13.51 -3.03 -11.32
N THR A 56 -12.78 -3.42 -12.37
CA THR A 56 -11.38 -3.82 -12.22
C THR A 56 -10.47 -2.67 -11.76
N THR A 57 -10.70 -1.45 -12.24
CA THR A 57 -9.94 -0.27 -11.78
C THR A 57 -10.20 0.08 -10.32
N GLU A 58 -11.46 -0.01 -9.86
CA GLU A 58 -11.82 0.23 -8.45
C GLU A 58 -11.20 -0.82 -7.51
N VAL A 59 -11.30 -2.10 -7.89
CA VAL A 59 -10.70 -3.19 -7.10
C VAL A 59 -9.19 -3.01 -7.03
N ARG A 60 -8.54 -2.66 -8.14
CA ARG A 60 -7.09 -2.42 -8.17
C ARG A 60 -6.68 -1.22 -7.31
N ALA A 61 -7.40 -0.10 -7.40
CA ALA A 61 -7.12 1.06 -6.56
C ALA A 61 -7.23 0.70 -5.07
N LYS A 62 -8.30 0.01 -4.68
CA LYS A 62 -8.51 -0.44 -3.29
C LYS A 62 -7.43 -1.40 -2.80
N THR A 63 -7.01 -2.37 -3.61
CA THR A 63 -5.97 -3.33 -3.20
C THR A 63 -4.60 -2.66 -3.10
N THR A 64 -4.25 -1.78 -4.04
CA THR A 64 -3.02 -0.99 -3.99
C THR A 64 -2.97 -0.10 -2.75
N THR A 65 -4.01 0.68 -2.46
CA THR A 65 -4.03 1.56 -1.27
C THR A 65 -3.94 0.77 0.03
N ASN A 66 -4.60 -0.38 0.14
CA ASN A 66 -4.49 -1.22 1.33
C ASN A 66 -3.07 -1.79 1.50
N ALA A 67 -2.44 -2.23 0.41
CA ALA A 67 -1.06 -2.70 0.42
C ALA A 67 -0.09 -1.58 0.82
N GLU A 68 -0.25 -0.37 0.30
CA GLU A 68 0.56 0.81 0.63
C GLU A 68 0.44 1.20 2.10
N VAL A 69 -0.79 1.27 2.65
CA VAL A 69 -1.00 1.59 4.08
C VAL A 69 -0.32 0.55 4.98
N ARG A 70 -0.44 -0.74 4.65
CA ARG A 70 0.22 -1.82 5.41
C ARG A 70 1.74 -1.76 5.31
N LEU A 71 2.27 -1.49 4.12
CA LEU A 71 3.70 -1.34 3.89
C LEU A 71 4.25 -0.16 4.69
N ALA A 72 3.57 1.00 4.65
CA ALA A 72 3.95 2.17 5.43
C ALA A 72 3.93 1.87 6.94
N ALA A 73 2.89 1.21 7.44
CA ALA A 73 2.79 0.82 8.85
C ALA A 73 3.93 -0.12 9.28
N ASP A 74 4.30 -1.08 8.43
CA ASP A 74 5.39 -2.02 8.70
C ASP A 74 6.77 -1.34 8.64
N VAL A 75 7.00 -0.43 7.68
CA VAL A 75 8.25 0.35 7.62
C VAL A 75 8.41 1.22 8.86
N ILE A 76 7.39 2.00 9.23
CA ILE A 76 7.40 2.87 10.42
C ILE A 76 7.57 2.01 11.68
N GLY A 77 6.84 0.90 11.79
CA GLY A 77 6.91 0.00 12.93
C GLY A 77 8.30 -0.63 13.10
N ARG A 78 8.94 -1.07 12.01
CA ARG A 78 10.32 -1.58 12.05
C ARG A 78 11.31 -0.52 12.51
N ARG A 79 11.15 0.73 12.07
CA ARG A 79 12.03 1.85 12.44
C ARG A 79 11.87 2.27 13.90
N LEU A 80 10.63 2.31 14.39
CA LEU A 80 10.34 2.57 15.81
C LEU A 80 10.92 1.48 16.75
N ARG A 81 10.92 0.22 16.33
CA ARG A 81 11.51 -0.89 17.11
C ARG A 81 13.03 -0.79 17.28
N VAL A 82 13.71 -0.10 16.36
CA VAL A 82 15.16 0.14 16.42
C VAL A 82 15.51 1.56 16.90
N ALA A 83 14.54 2.25 17.50
CA ALA A 83 14.80 3.53 18.15
C ALA A 83 15.79 3.32 19.32
N THR A 84 16.89 4.06 19.31
CA THR A 84 17.99 3.92 20.27
C THR A 84 18.35 5.29 20.84
N PRO A 85 18.53 5.42 22.17
CA PRO A 85 18.92 6.68 22.78
C PRO A 85 20.33 7.10 22.34
N ALA A 86 20.55 8.40 22.14
CA ALA A 86 21.86 8.94 21.76
C ALA A 86 22.91 8.81 22.87
N SER A 87 22.47 8.80 24.13
CA SER A 87 23.29 8.59 25.32
C SER A 87 22.45 7.95 26.43
N GLN A 88 23.07 7.48 27.51
CA GLN A 88 22.33 6.93 28.66
C GLN A 88 21.40 7.95 29.35
N THR A 89 21.60 9.25 29.10
CA THR A 89 20.84 10.36 29.69
C THR A 89 19.86 11.00 28.71
N THR A 90 19.88 10.63 27.43
CA THR A 90 19.05 11.23 26.38
C THR A 90 18.00 10.22 25.93
N ALA A 91 16.73 10.62 25.85
CA ALA A 91 15.68 9.75 25.32
C ALA A 91 15.92 9.43 23.83
N ALA A 92 15.46 8.25 23.39
CA ALA A 92 15.45 7.90 21.97
C ALA A 92 14.51 8.81 21.16
N PHE A 93 13.42 9.25 21.76
CA PHE A 93 12.45 10.16 21.14
C PHE A 93 12.85 11.62 21.38
N LEU A 94 12.80 12.41 20.32
CA LEU A 94 13.08 13.84 20.31
C LEU A 94 11.79 14.66 20.22
N THR A 95 10.77 14.14 19.54
CA THR A 95 9.48 14.81 19.33
C THR A 95 8.36 13.78 19.31
N THR A 96 7.29 14.07 20.05
CA THR A 96 6.20 13.15 20.39
C THR A 96 4.84 13.86 20.24
N THR A 97 4.48 14.23 19.01
CA THR A 97 3.21 14.93 18.73
C THR A 97 2.25 14.01 17.96
N PRO A 98 0.92 14.25 18.02
CA PRO A 98 -0.05 13.45 17.28
C PRO A 98 0.23 13.32 15.77
N SER A 99 0.86 14.31 15.15
CA SER A 99 1.11 14.38 13.70
C SER A 99 2.57 14.17 13.30
N GLU A 100 3.49 14.15 14.26
CA GLU A 100 4.92 14.03 14.01
C GLU A 100 5.61 13.25 15.13
N VAL A 101 6.41 12.26 14.73
CA VAL A 101 7.37 11.58 15.59
C VAL A 101 8.77 11.79 15.07
N ARG A 102 9.68 12.17 15.97
CA ARG A 102 11.12 12.28 15.69
C ARG A 102 11.89 11.47 16.71
N PHE A 103 12.80 10.62 16.26
CA PHE A 103 13.61 9.77 17.13
C PHE A 103 14.96 9.49 16.52
N THR A 104 15.89 9.06 17.36
CA THR A 104 17.20 8.59 16.93
C THR A 104 17.18 7.08 16.79
N ALA A 105 17.82 6.56 15.75
CA ALA A 105 17.95 5.13 15.49
C ALA A 105 19.29 4.82 14.82
N SER A 106 19.82 3.64 15.11
CA SER A 106 20.93 3.08 14.35
C SER A 106 20.37 2.40 13.10
N VAL A 107 20.30 3.16 12.01
CA VAL A 107 19.81 2.67 10.72
C VAL A 107 21.02 2.50 9.79
N GLN A 108 21.35 1.26 9.46
CA GLN A 108 22.27 0.99 8.37
C GLN A 108 21.63 1.41 7.06
N ASP A 109 22.28 2.34 6.35
CA ASP A 109 21.93 2.69 4.99
C ASP A 109 22.71 1.83 4.01
N ALA A 110 22.17 1.57 2.81
CA ALA A 110 22.84 0.75 1.80
C ALA A 110 24.22 1.33 1.40
N ALA A 111 24.37 2.66 1.47
CA ALA A 111 25.65 3.34 1.23
C ALA A 111 26.73 3.00 2.27
N TRP A 112 26.34 2.68 3.51
CA TRP A 112 27.26 2.31 4.59
C TRP A 112 27.77 0.87 4.45
N VAL A 113 26.97 -0.03 3.88
CA VAL A 113 27.34 -1.44 3.65
C VAL A 113 28.37 -1.62 2.52
N ALA A 114 28.56 -0.60 1.68
CA ALA A 114 29.50 -0.69 0.55
C ALA A 114 30.98 -0.76 0.98
N ASP A 115 31.32 -0.33 2.20
CA ASP A 115 32.68 -0.40 2.74
C ASP A 115 32.78 -1.50 3.81
N PRO A 116 33.46 -2.64 3.53
CA PRO A 116 33.60 -3.72 4.49
C PRO A 116 34.40 -3.32 5.75
N ALA A 117 35.20 -2.26 5.70
CA ALA A 117 35.88 -1.74 6.90
C ALA A 117 34.89 -1.07 7.87
N GLN A 118 33.77 -0.55 7.37
CA GLN A 118 32.74 0.08 8.18
C GLN A 118 31.76 -0.93 8.77
N ALA A 119 31.64 -2.13 8.21
CA ALA A 119 30.77 -3.18 8.73
C ALA A 119 31.10 -3.61 10.18
N ALA A 120 32.33 -3.36 10.65
CA ALA A 120 32.77 -3.61 12.02
C ALA A 120 32.51 -2.45 12.99
N GLN A 121 32.11 -1.27 12.50
CA GLN A 121 31.79 -0.10 13.31
C GLN A 121 30.29 -0.05 13.63
N ASP A 122 29.91 0.54 14.75
CA ASP A 122 28.49 0.79 15.00
C ASP A 122 27.97 1.82 13.98
N PRO A 123 26.78 1.61 13.38
CA PRO A 123 26.24 2.55 12.40
C PRO A 123 26.04 3.92 13.06
N PRO A 124 26.40 5.02 12.37
CA PRO A 124 26.22 6.35 12.93
C PRO A 124 24.76 6.59 13.28
N LEU A 125 24.53 7.30 14.38
CA LEU A 125 23.19 7.61 14.82
C LEU A 125 22.49 8.47 13.76
N THR A 126 21.29 8.04 13.36
CA THR A 126 20.46 8.74 12.38
C THR A 126 19.21 9.28 13.06
N THR A 127 18.81 10.50 12.70
CA THR A 127 17.53 11.05 13.13
C THR A 127 16.49 10.68 12.07
N VAL A 128 15.42 9.99 12.50
CA VAL A 128 14.28 9.63 11.67
C VAL A 128 13.09 10.49 12.08
N THR A 129 12.47 11.14 11.12
CA THR A 129 11.28 11.98 11.31
C THR A 129 10.16 11.47 10.43
N TYR A 130 9.01 11.18 11.01
CA TYR A 130 7.77 10.96 10.27
C TYR A 130 6.81 12.10 10.50
N ARG A 131 6.34 12.71 9.42
CA ARG A 131 5.47 13.89 9.46
C ARG A 131 4.55 13.92 8.25
N TYR A 132 3.29 14.30 8.46
CA TYR A 132 2.41 14.65 7.36
C TYR A 132 2.80 15.99 6.74
N ASP A 133 3.07 15.99 5.44
CA ASP A 133 3.33 17.20 4.64
C ASP A 133 2.09 17.53 3.81
N ALA A 134 1.39 18.61 4.20
CA ALA A 134 0.17 19.06 3.54
C ALA A 134 0.41 19.60 2.12
N ALA A 135 1.62 20.07 1.80
CA ALA A 135 1.94 20.55 0.45
C ALA A 135 2.10 19.40 -0.54
N LEU A 136 2.58 18.25 -0.05
CA LEU A 136 2.78 17.03 -0.84
C LEU A 136 1.61 16.04 -0.73
N ASP A 137 0.65 16.32 0.14
CA ASP A 137 -0.42 15.40 0.56
C ASP A 137 0.11 13.99 0.89
N CYS A 138 1.17 13.96 1.70
CA CYS A 138 1.91 12.73 1.96
C CYS A 138 2.46 12.63 3.37
N LEU A 139 2.42 11.43 3.93
CA LEU A 139 3.24 11.06 5.08
C LEU A 139 4.70 10.89 4.62
N THR A 140 5.54 11.80 5.06
CA THR A 140 6.96 11.83 4.70
C THR A 140 7.82 11.12 5.75
N GLU A 141 8.86 10.43 5.28
CA GLU A 141 9.98 9.95 6.08
C GLU A 141 11.19 10.83 5.77
N THR A 142 11.73 11.49 6.78
CA THR A 142 13.01 12.20 6.68
C THR A 142 14.06 11.46 7.47
N ILE A 143 15.09 10.98 6.80
CA ILE A 143 16.26 10.36 7.42
C ILE A 143 17.41 11.36 7.34
N ALA A 144 17.88 11.83 8.49
CA ALA A 144 18.99 12.76 8.63
C ALA A 144 20.15 12.08 9.38
N PRO A 145 21.12 11.52 8.65
CA PRO A 145 22.34 11.00 9.26
C PRO A 145 23.17 12.13 9.87
N ALA A 146 23.97 11.83 10.89
CA ALA A 146 24.84 12.83 11.52
C ALA A 146 25.90 13.43 10.56
N SER A 147 26.32 12.67 9.54
CA SER A 147 27.42 13.02 8.63
C SER A 147 27.01 13.28 7.18
N ALA A 148 25.70 13.26 6.86
CA ALA A 148 25.22 13.38 5.49
C ALA A 148 23.96 14.24 5.39
N ALA A 149 23.63 14.67 4.17
CA ALA A 149 22.42 15.42 3.91
C ALA A 149 21.17 14.59 4.24
N ALA A 150 20.15 15.25 4.79
CA ALA A 150 18.87 14.62 5.05
C ALA A 150 18.17 14.24 3.72
N ARG A 151 17.56 13.06 3.71
CA ARG A 151 16.73 12.59 2.58
C ARG A 151 15.29 12.50 3.02
N THR A 152 14.39 12.98 2.17
CA THR A 152 12.94 12.93 2.41
C THR A 152 12.28 12.06 1.36
N THR A 153 11.51 11.08 1.79
CA THR A 153 10.74 10.18 0.92
C THR A 153 9.27 10.24 1.29
N CYS A 154 8.39 10.14 0.28
CA CYS A 154 6.95 10.05 0.50
C CYS A 154 6.57 8.57 0.70
N LEU A 155 6.07 8.22 1.88
CA LEU A 155 5.71 6.85 2.23
C LEU A 155 4.26 6.50 1.89
N LEU A 156 3.33 7.41 2.17
CA LEU A 156 1.90 7.18 2.01
C LEU A 156 1.19 8.46 1.57
N ARG A 157 0.50 8.40 0.43
CA ARG A 157 -0.28 9.53 -0.11
C ARG A 157 -1.75 9.47 0.33
N GLY A 158 -2.45 10.59 0.24
CA GLY A 158 -3.88 10.66 0.53
C GLY A 158 -4.21 10.48 2.01
N THR A 159 -3.25 10.76 2.88
CA THR A 159 -3.45 10.80 4.34
C THR A 159 -4.19 12.10 4.68
N SER A 160 -5.28 12.03 5.45
CA SER A 160 -6.06 13.23 5.75
C SER A 160 -5.33 14.18 6.70
N PRO A 161 -5.33 15.51 6.44
CA PRO A 161 -4.77 16.48 7.39
C PRO A 161 -5.53 16.44 8.72
N GLY A 162 -4.80 16.63 9.82
CA GLY A 162 -5.38 16.68 11.16
C GLY A 162 -5.69 15.31 11.79
N GLN A 163 -5.36 14.20 11.12
CA GLN A 163 -5.43 12.88 11.74
C GLN A 163 -4.35 12.72 12.82
N THR A 164 -4.72 12.14 13.97
CA THR A 164 -3.77 11.62 14.95
C THR A 164 -3.09 10.37 14.38
N LEU A 165 -1.86 10.55 13.90
CA LEU A 165 -1.02 9.47 13.37
C LEU A 165 -0.36 8.67 14.49
N PHE A 166 0.05 9.36 15.56
CA PHE A 166 0.81 8.79 16.65
C PHE A 166 0.11 9.01 18.00
N THR A 167 -0.03 7.93 18.75
CA THR A 167 -0.48 7.95 20.14
C THR A 167 0.63 7.35 21.00
N TYR A 168 1.08 8.05 22.03
CA TYR A 168 2.22 7.62 22.84
C TYR A 168 1.74 7.03 24.15
N TYR A 169 2.36 5.93 24.58
CA TYR A 169 2.01 5.24 25.82
C TYR A 169 3.21 5.15 26.75
N ALA A 170 3.00 5.50 28.02
CA ALA A 170 4.03 5.39 29.07
C ALA A 170 4.26 3.93 29.52
N ASP A 171 3.33 3.04 29.19
CA ASP A 171 3.38 1.62 29.53
C ASP A 171 2.88 0.75 28.35
N SER A 172 2.87 -0.56 28.56
CA SER A 172 2.28 -1.53 27.62
C SER A 172 0.81 -1.85 27.91
N THR A 173 0.19 -1.20 28.90
CA THR A 173 -1.20 -1.47 29.30
C THR A 173 -2.21 -0.69 28.47
N GLY A 174 -1.75 0.30 27.71
CA GLY A 174 -2.58 1.09 26.80
C GLY A 174 -3.23 2.31 27.47
N THR A 175 -2.86 2.61 28.71
CA THR A 175 -3.49 3.67 29.51
C THR A 175 -2.44 4.69 29.98
N ALA A 176 -2.05 5.59 29.08
CA ALA A 176 -1.59 6.96 29.36
C ALA A 176 -1.02 7.59 28.08
N THR A 177 -1.68 8.63 27.55
CA THR A 177 -1.12 9.55 26.54
C THR A 177 -0.06 10.45 27.19
N THR A 178 1.20 10.03 27.20
CA THR A 178 2.32 10.89 27.64
C THR A 178 2.87 11.68 26.46
N THR A 179 3.07 12.98 26.63
CA THR A 179 3.85 13.79 25.67
C THR A 179 5.33 13.85 26.04
N ASP A 180 5.72 13.36 27.22
CA ASP A 180 7.11 13.31 27.66
C ASP A 180 7.90 12.23 26.88
N PRO A 181 8.89 12.62 26.04
CA PRO A 181 9.68 11.67 25.27
C PRO A 181 10.43 10.64 26.10
N VAL A 182 10.80 10.95 27.35
CA VAL A 182 11.52 10.04 28.26
C VAL A 182 10.61 8.91 28.76
N ALA A 183 9.32 9.20 28.89
CA ALA A 183 8.33 8.28 29.41
C ALA A 183 7.77 7.32 28.34
N VAL A 184 7.94 7.60 27.05
CA VAL A 184 7.39 6.76 25.97
C VAL A 184 7.98 5.35 26.00
N ARG A 185 7.11 4.33 26.10
CA ARG A 185 7.46 2.90 26.03
C ARG A 185 6.83 2.19 24.84
N SER A 186 5.67 2.64 24.39
CA SER A 186 5.07 2.17 23.14
C SER A 186 4.42 3.31 22.37
N VAL A 187 4.32 3.13 21.04
CA VAL A 187 3.73 4.07 20.11
C VAL A 187 2.62 3.37 19.35
N GLY A 188 1.40 3.85 19.50
CA GLY A 188 0.27 3.52 18.64
C GLY A 188 0.38 4.29 17.34
N LEU A 189 0.31 3.58 16.23
CA LEU A 189 0.31 4.12 14.88
C LEU A 189 -1.09 3.95 14.31
N SER A 190 -1.73 5.03 13.88
CA SER A 190 -3.00 5.00 13.16
C SER A 190 -2.83 5.68 11.80
N LEU A 191 -2.74 4.88 10.74
CA LEU A 191 -2.64 5.36 9.38
C LEU A 191 -3.98 5.22 8.68
N SER A 192 -4.40 6.24 7.95
CA SER A 192 -5.46 6.11 6.96
C SER A 192 -5.03 6.75 5.64
N SER A 193 -5.47 6.18 4.53
CA SER A 193 -5.27 6.74 3.20
C SER A 193 -6.57 6.63 2.42
N THR A 194 -6.94 7.70 1.74
CA THR A 194 -8.09 7.74 0.85
C THR A 194 -7.62 7.80 -0.60
N ALA A 195 -8.02 6.80 -1.39
CA ALA A 195 -7.84 6.81 -2.83
C ALA A 195 -9.15 7.12 -3.55
N THR A 196 -9.08 7.90 -4.62
CA THR A 196 -10.24 8.23 -5.46
C THR A 196 -10.21 7.39 -6.73
N GLY A 197 -11.21 6.52 -6.90
CA GLY A 197 -11.42 5.73 -8.12
C GLY A 197 -12.32 6.46 -9.12
N THR A 198 -13.13 5.70 -9.87
CA THR A 198 -14.13 6.19 -10.85
C THR A 198 -15.32 6.92 -10.18
N GLY A 199 -15.04 7.96 -9.40
CA GLY A 199 -16.04 8.77 -8.70
C GLY A 199 -16.40 8.31 -7.30
N ARG A 200 -15.67 7.32 -6.74
CA ARG A 200 -15.82 6.86 -5.36
C ARG A 200 -14.50 6.97 -4.61
N ALA A 201 -14.58 7.45 -3.38
CA ALA A 201 -13.45 7.47 -2.46
C ALA A 201 -13.42 6.16 -1.64
N PHE A 202 -12.24 5.57 -1.50
CA PHE A 202 -12.00 4.38 -0.70
C PHE A 202 -10.99 4.72 0.39
N THR A 203 -11.40 4.60 1.64
CA THR A 203 -10.50 4.80 2.79
C THR A 203 -10.04 3.45 3.32
N SER A 204 -8.72 3.27 3.38
CA SER A 204 -8.09 2.14 4.07
C SER A 204 -7.44 2.66 5.34
N ALA A 205 -7.65 1.97 6.46
CA ALA A 205 -7.04 2.34 7.74
C ALA A 205 -6.35 1.12 8.38
N VAL A 206 -5.22 1.37 9.03
CA VAL A 206 -4.47 0.37 9.80
C VAL A 206 -4.06 1.01 11.12
N THR A 207 -4.32 0.29 12.21
CA THR A 207 -3.85 0.67 13.54
C THR A 207 -2.95 -0.43 14.09
N THR A 208 -1.76 -0.07 14.55
CA THR A 208 -0.80 -1.00 15.17
C THR A 208 -0.20 -0.38 16.43
N LEU A 209 0.21 -1.23 17.38
CA LEU A 209 0.94 -0.82 18.57
C LEU A 209 2.38 -1.32 18.46
N VAL A 210 3.34 -0.42 18.68
CA VAL A 210 4.77 -0.72 18.57
C VAL A 210 5.45 -0.48 19.90
N THR A 211 5.92 -1.55 20.54
CA THR A 211 6.78 -1.45 21.73
C THR A 211 8.17 -0.98 21.31
N CYS A 212 8.69 0.02 22.02
CA CYS A 212 9.97 0.65 21.71
C CYS A 212 10.96 0.40 22.86
N PRO A 213 12.23 0.07 22.57
CA PRO A 213 13.26 -0.12 23.59
C PRO A 213 13.79 1.23 24.08
N ASN A 214 12.92 2.06 24.66
CA ASN A 214 13.30 3.32 25.26
C ASN A 214 13.48 3.10 26.77
N THR A 215 14.59 2.47 27.18
CA THR A 215 14.91 2.29 28.61
C THR A 215 16.03 3.24 29.01
N VAL A 216 15.68 4.50 29.26
CA VAL A 216 16.54 5.37 30.07
C VAL A 216 16.44 4.84 31.51
N PRO A 217 17.56 4.44 32.16
CA PRO A 217 17.55 4.05 33.56
C PRO A 217 17.00 5.22 34.39
N ARG A 218 15.94 4.98 35.19
CA ARG A 218 15.51 5.97 36.17
C ARG A 218 16.59 5.99 37.26
N ALA A 219 17.26 7.13 37.41
CA ALA A 219 18.14 7.40 38.53
C ALA A 219 17.34 7.51 39.84
#